data_AF-A0A2H3J4Z1-F1
#
_entry.id   AF-A0A2H3J4Z1-F1
#
_cell.length_a   1.000
_cell.length_b   1.000
_cell.length_c   1.000
_cell.angle_alpha   90.00
_cell.angle_beta   90.00
_cell.angle_gamma   90.00
#
_symmetry.space_group_name_H-M   'P 1'
#
loop_
_entity.id
_entity.type
_entity.pdbx_description
1 polymer ?
#
loop_
_entity_poly.entity_id
_entity_poly.type
_entity_poly.pdbx_seq_one_letter_code
_entity_poly.pdbx_strand_id
1 'polypeptide(L)'
;PLIRRLLEAAHIPEILREAGPKGLHVNEISRRLTLDPSLLSHVLRLLATHHITREVRPDVFANDRISGAIDSGRTVTELGQTPETNYNGTNGIAAFVGLCTDELFKSAAHLTDCYLPSFAHVEHGNGGPPKSDSHSTENSVRGVASKNAQDGAVANSGMPKSDHI
;
A
#
# COMPACT_ATOMS: atom_id res chain seq x y z
N PRO A 1 -0.77 -8.45 4.91
CA PRO A 1 -0.59 -7.02 4.57
C PRO A 1 -1.81 -6.39 3.88
N LEU A 2 -2.23 -6.90 2.71
CA LEU A 2 -3.30 -6.32 1.89
C LEU A 2 -4.69 -6.37 2.56
N ILE A 3 -5.01 -7.43 3.29
CA ILE A 3 -6.32 -7.55 3.95
C ILE A 3 -6.53 -6.56 5.10
N ARG A 4 -5.44 -6.05 5.70
CA ARG A 4 -5.50 -5.01 6.74
C ARG A 4 -5.83 -3.64 6.16
N ARG A 5 -5.45 -3.40 4.89
CA ARG A 5 -5.83 -2.19 4.18
C ARG A 5 -7.34 -2.13 3.99
N LEU A 6 -8.00 -3.23 3.62
CA LEU A 6 -9.47 -3.24 3.50
C LEU A 6 -10.15 -2.88 4.83
N LEU A 7 -9.62 -3.37 5.95
CA LEU A 7 -10.15 -3.07 7.27
C LEU A 7 -10.13 -1.56 7.57
N GLU A 8 -9.00 -0.90 7.34
CA GLU A 8 -8.83 0.53 7.58
C GLU A 8 -9.55 1.38 6.53
N ALA A 9 -9.40 1.06 5.23
CA ALA A 9 -10.02 1.78 4.10
C ALA A 9 -11.54 1.85 4.19
N ALA A 10 -12.15 0.75 4.62
CA ALA A 10 -13.59 0.62 4.68
C ALA A 10 -14.15 1.00 6.06
N HIS A 11 -13.32 1.50 6.98
CA HIS A 11 -13.74 1.91 8.32
C HIS A 11 -14.55 0.83 9.06
N ILE A 12 -14.15 -0.44 8.84
CA ILE A 12 -14.78 -1.61 9.48
C ILE A 12 -14.65 -1.54 11.02
N PRO A 13 -13.50 -1.13 11.62
CA PRO A 13 -13.39 -0.99 13.06
C PRO A 13 -14.45 -0.06 13.66
N GLU A 14 -14.77 1.05 13.00
CA GLU A 14 -15.77 2.01 13.44
C GLU A 14 -17.18 1.41 13.37
N ILE A 15 -17.51 0.72 12.27
CA ILE A 15 -18.79 0.00 12.12
C ILE A 15 -18.96 -1.06 13.21
N LEU A 16 -17.90 -1.82 13.49
CA LEU A 16 -17.93 -2.87 14.51
C LEU A 16 -17.95 -2.30 15.94
N ARG A 17 -17.37 -1.11 16.16
CA ARG A 17 -17.49 -0.40 17.45
C ARG A 17 -18.94 -0.01 17.71
N GLU A 18 -19.64 0.54 16.72
CA GLU A 18 -21.06 0.91 16.85
C GLU A 18 -21.94 -0.30 17.20
N ALA A 19 -21.64 -1.47 16.64
CA ALA A 19 -22.34 -2.72 16.97
C ALA A 19 -22.00 -3.28 18.36
N GLY A 20 -20.85 -2.90 18.92
CA GLY A 20 -20.39 -3.30 20.23
C GLY A 20 -19.93 -4.77 20.32
N PRO A 21 -19.78 -5.32 21.54
CA PRO A 21 -19.14 -6.62 21.76
C PRO A 21 -19.95 -7.83 21.26
N LYS A 22 -21.23 -7.63 20.96
CA LYS A 22 -22.11 -8.64 20.36
C LYS A 22 -21.85 -8.84 18.86
N GLY A 23 -21.08 -7.94 18.25
CA GLY A 23 -20.74 -7.99 16.84
C GLY A 23 -21.89 -7.65 15.90
N LEU A 24 -21.58 -7.65 14.61
CA LEU A 24 -22.48 -7.32 13.52
C LEU A 24 -22.44 -8.42 12.46
N HIS A 25 -23.62 -8.79 11.93
CA HIS A 25 -23.72 -9.80 10.90
C HIS A 25 -23.15 -9.27 9.57
N VAL A 26 -22.48 -10.12 8.79
CA VAL A 26 -21.79 -9.75 7.54
C VAL A 26 -22.71 -9.05 6.55
N ASN A 27 -23.95 -9.52 6.40
CA ASN A 27 -24.98 -8.88 5.57
C ASN A 27 -25.25 -7.41 5.94
N GLU A 28 -25.18 -7.06 7.22
CA GLU A 28 -25.37 -5.67 7.65
C GLU A 28 -24.12 -4.83 7.38
N ILE A 29 -22.92 -5.39 7.60
CA ILE A 29 -21.66 -4.73 7.25
C ILE A 29 -21.59 -4.50 5.73
N SER A 30 -21.93 -5.52 4.94
CA SER A 30 -22.01 -5.51 3.49
C SER A 30 -22.93 -4.41 2.97
N ARG A 31 -24.11 -4.23 3.57
CA ARG A 31 -25.04 -3.16 3.20
C ARG A 31 -24.45 -1.77 3.38
N ARG A 32 -23.70 -1.54 4.45
CA ARG A 32 -23.06 -0.24 4.72
C ARG A 32 -21.90 0.04 3.76
N LEU A 33 -21.16 -1.00 3.39
CA LEU A 33 -19.97 -0.88 2.54
C LEU A 33 -20.25 -1.09 1.04
N THR A 34 -21.46 -1.51 0.68
CA THR A 34 -21.83 -1.93 -0.68
C THR A 34 -20.87 -2.99 -1.24
N LEU A 35 -20.54 -3.98 -0.41
CA LEU A 35 -19.66 -5.11 -0.79
C LEU A 35 -20.42 -6.44 -0.81
N ASP A 36 -19.91 -7.40 -1.58
CA ASP A 36 -20.45 -8.76 -1.60
C ASP A 36 -20.32 -9.42 -0.21
N PRO A 37 -21.43 -9.90 0.40
CA PRO A 37 -21.41 -10.49 1.73
C PRO A 37 -20.53 -11.75 1.83
N SER A 38 -20.48 -12.56 0.76
CA SER A 38 -19.70 -13.80 0.77
C SER A 38 -18.20 -13.47 0.80
N LEU A 39 -17.74 -12.60 -0.10
CA LEU A 39 -16.35 -12.12 -0.10
C LEU A 39 -15.99 -11.47 1.24
N LEU A 40 -16.87 -10.62 1.77
CA LEU A 40 -16.65 -9.95 3.05
C LEU A 40 -16.53 -10.96 4.20
N SER A 41 -17.38 -12.00 4.24
CA SER A 41 -17.30 -13.06 5.25
C SER A 41 -15.95 -13.78 5.19
N HIS A 42 -15.49 -14.13 3.99
CA HIS A 42 -14.18 -14.77 3.81
C HIS A 42 -13.02 -13.87 4.31
N VAL A 43 -13.03 -12.59 3.97
CA VAL A 43 -11.97 -11.67 4.40
C VAL A 43 -12.01 -11.42 5.90
N LEU A 44 -13.19 -11.19 6.48
CA LEU A 44 -13.35 -10.97 7.92
C LEU A 44 -12.96 -12.20 8.73
N ARG A 45 -13.23 -13.40 8.22
CA ARG A 45 -12.82 -14.66 8.85
C ARG A 45 -11.32 -14.90 8.75
N LEU A 46 -10.70 -14.55 7.62
CA LEU A 46 -9.23 -14.55 7.51
C LEU A 46 -8.60 -13.56 8.50
N LEU A 47 -9.15 -12.36 8.65
CA LEU A 47 -8.71 -11.40 9.66
C LEU A 47 -8.89 -11.94 11.09
N ALA A 48 -9.95 -12.71 11.34
CA ALA A 48 -10.17 -13.35 12.63
C ALA A 48 -9.12 -14.43 12.96
N THR A 49 -8.65 -15.19 11.98
CA THR A 49 -7.52 -16.14 12.20
C THR A 49 -6.22 -15.45 12.58
N HIS A 50 -6.07 -14.16 12.25
CA HIS A 50 -4.93 -13.33 12.65
C HIS A 50 -5.20 -12.50 13.91
N HIS A 51 -6.29 -12.75 14.62
CA HIS A 51 -6.70 -12.02 15.83
C HIS A 51 -6.87 -10.51 15.61
N ILE A 52 -7.22 -10.12 14.38
CA ILE A 52 -7.44 -8.72 14.04
C ILE A 52 -8.89 -8.35 14.37
N THR A 53 -9.82 -9.14 13.88
CA THR A 53 -11.25 -9.12 14.21
C THR A 53 -11.60 -10.37 15.00
N ARG A 54 -12.82 -10.45 15.54
CA ARG A 54 -13.31 -11.64 16.25
C ARG A 54 -14.63 -12.12 15.68
N GLU A 55 -14.68 -13.34 15.18
CA GLU A 55 -15.95 -14.00 14.84
C GLU A 55 -16.61 -14.49 16.13
N VAL A 56 -17.77 -13.94 16.47
CA VAL A 56 -18.48 -14.29 17.72
C VAL A 56 -19.48 -15.42 17.51
N ARG A 57 -20.03 -15.52 16.29
CA ARG A 57 -20.98 -16.52 15.78
C ARG A 57 -20.81 -16.59 14.26
N PRO A 58 -21.31 -17.65 13.59
CA PRO A 58 -21.24 -17.73 12.13
C PRO A 58 -21.71 -16.45 11.47
N ASP A 59 -20.85 -15.86 10.64
CA ASP A 59 -21.07 -14.61 9.91
C ASP A 59 -21.31 -13.36 10.78
N VAL A 60 -21.00 -13.40 12.08
CA VAL A 60 -21.09 -12.25 12.99
C VAL A 60 -19.71 -11.91 13.54
N PHE A 61 -19.27 -10.67 13.28
CA PHE A 61 -17.93 -10.21 13.62
C PHE A 61 -17.98 -9.05 14.60
N ALA A 62 -17.01 -8.98 15.51
CA ALA A 62 -16.81 -7.90 16.46
C ALA A 62 -15.35 -7.44 16.43
N ASN A 63 -15.09 -6.27 17.02
CA ASN A 63 -13.71 -5.83 17.22
C ASN A 63 -12.96 -6.73 18.20
N ASP A 64 -11.68 -6.94 17.93
CA ASP A 64 -10.70 -7.51 18.85
C ASP A 64 -9.67 -6.44 19.26
N ARG A 65 -8.67 -6.78 20.07
CA ARG A 65 -7.66 -5.84 20.58
C ARG A 65 -6.95 -5.08 19.47
N ILE A 66 -6.65 -5.74 18.35
CA ILE A 66 -5.94 -5.10 17.22
C ILE A 66 -6.88 -4.19 16.45
N SER A 67 -8.07 -4.66 16.02
CA SER A 67 -9.00 -3.77 15.30
C SER A 67 -9.49 -2.61 16.17
N GLY A 68 -9.65 -2.81 17.47
CA GLY A 68 -9.95 -1.74 18.42
C GLY A 68 -8.81 -0.73 18.62
N ALA A 69 -7.55 -1.13 18.39
CA ALA A 69 -6.44 -0.18 18.36
C ALA A 69 -6.38 0.61 17.05
N ILE A 70 -6.78 -0.01 15.93
CA ILE A 70 -6.87 0.62 14.60
C ILE A 70 -8.04 1.60 14.54
N ASP A 71 -9.07 1.40 15.35
CA ASP A 71 -10.21 2.32 15.45
C ASP A 71 -9.75 3.76 15.70
N SER A 72 -10.12 4.65 14.78
CA SER A 72 -9.78 6.07 14.82
C SER A 72 -10.55 6.84 15.90
N GLY A 73 -11.63 6.26 16.45
CA GLY A 73 -12.51 6.93 17.40
C GLY A 73 -13.56 7.85 16.75
N ARG A 74 -13.50 8.05 15.42
CA ARG A 74 -14.44 8.90 14.68
C ARG A 74 -15.69 8.15 14.27
N THR A 75 -16.78 8.88 14.06
CA THR A 75 -18.02 8.28 13.57
C THR A 75 -17.93 7.96 12.08
N VAL A 76 -18.64 6.93 11.63
CA VAL A 76 -18.66 6.56 10.19
C VAL A 76 -19.17 7.71 9.32
N THR A 77 -20.05 8.55 9.86
CA THR A 77 -20.58 9.75 9.18
C THR A 77 -19.55 10.84 8.97
N GLU A 78 -18.64 11.05 9.92
CA GLU A 78 -17.58 12.08 9.80
C GLU A 78 -16.49 11.65 8.81
N LEU A 79 -16.18 10.35 8.77
CA LEU A 79 -15.14 9.81 7.90
C LEU A 79 -15.47 9.91 6.40
N GLY A 80 -16.76 9.96 6.06
CA GLY A 80 -17.23 10.16 4.68
C GLY A 80 -17.19 11.61 4.19
N GLN A 81 -17.05 12.59 5.09
CA GLN A 81 -17.17 14.02 4.73
C GLN A 81 -15.81 14.68 4.41
N THR A 82 -14.72 14.27 5.07
CA THR A 82 -13.42 14.93 4.95
C THR A 82 -12.25 13.93 4.93
N PRO A 83 -12.02 13.22 3.81
CA PRO A 83 -10.98 12.20 3.70
C PRO A 83 -9.58 12.66 4.13
N GLU A 84 -9.22 13.90 3.80
CA GLU A 84 -7.92 14.51 4.09
C GLU A 84 -7.66 14.78 5.58
N THR A 85 -8.69 14.83 6.43
CA THR A 85 -8.53 15.09 7.88
C THR A 85 -8.98 13.94 8.77
N ASN A 86 -9.27 12.77 8.18
CA ASN A 86 -9.78 11.59 8.90
C ASN A 86 -8.91 11.16 10.08
N TYR A 87 -7.62 11.48 10.05
CA TYR A 87 -6.67 11.10 11.10
C TYR A 87 -6.39 12.20 12.13
N ASN A 88 -6.85 13.43 11.92
CA ASN A 88 -6.53 14.54 12.83
C ASN A 88 -7.11 14.28 14.23
N GLY A 89 -6.32 14.45 15.27
CA GLY A 89 -6.77 14.26 16.66
C GLY A 89 -7.11 12.81 17.04
N THR A 90 -6.70 11.82 16.24
CA THR A 90 -6.86 10.39 16.55
C THR A 90 -5.63 9.84 17.29
N ASN A 91 -5.67 8.56 17.69
CA ASN A 91 -4.52 7.88 18.29
C ASN A 91 -3.34 7.64 17.30
N GLY A 92 -3.52 7.95 16.01
CA GLY A 92 -2.52 7.81 14.95
C GLY A 92 -2.28 6.38 14.45
N ILE A 93 -2.85 5.35 15.09
CA ILE A 93 -2.65 3.95 14.70
C ILE A 93 -3.33 3.65 13.36
N ALA A 94 -4.53 4.18 13.13
CA ALA A 94 -5.21 4.08 11.84
C ALA A 94 -4.34 4.64 10.70
N ALA A 95 -3.78 5.84 10.90
CA ALA A 95 -2.90 6.49 9.93
C ALA A 95 -1.62 5.69 9.67
N PHE A 96 -1.00 5.16 10.74
CA PHE A 96 0.17 4.30 10.63
C PHE A 96 -0.12 3.02 9.83
N VAL A 97 -1.26 2.36 10.11
CA VAL A 97 -1.68 1.16 9.36
C VAL A 97 -1.96 1.48 7.89
N GLY A 98 -2.63 2.59 7.60
CA GLY A 98 -2.86 3.07 6.23
C GLY A 98 -1.54 3.28 5.48
N LEU A 99 -0.61 4.05 6.04
CA LEU A 99 0.70 4.33 5.45
C LEU A 99 1.54 3.06 5.24
N CYS A 100 1.60 2.18 6.26
CA CYS A 100 2.38 0.94 6.15
C CYS A 100 1.83 0.02 5.06
N THR A 101 0.50 -0.07 4.94
CA THR A 101 -0.15 -0.98 4.01
C THR A 101 -0.21 -0.45 2.57
N ASP A 102 -0.16 0.87 2.37
CA ASP A 102 -0.22 1.45 1.03
C ASP A 102 1.17 1.71 0.41
N GLU A 103 2.14 2.21 1.17
CA GLU A 103 3.43 2.66 0.61
C GLU A 103 4.61 1.82 1.11
N LEU A 104 4.67 1.60 2.42
CA LEU A 104 5.85 1.03 3.06
C LEU A 104 6.09 -0.43 2.64
N PHE A 105 5.05 -1.26 2.63
CA PHE A 105 5.20 -2.67 2.27
C PHE A 105 5.48 -2.90 0.79
N LYS A 106 4.93 -2.07 -0.11
CA LYS A 106 5.26 -2.11 -1.55
C LYS A 106 6.73 -1.74 -1.75
N SER A 107 7.17 -0.64 -1.13
CA SER A 107 8.56 -0.17 -1.21
C SER A 107 9.53 -1.21 -0.65
N ALA A 108 9.23 -1.81 0.50
CA ALA A 108 10.07 -2.83 1.12
C ALA A 108 10.25 -4.07 0.24
N ALA A 109 9.21 -4.49 -0.49
CA ALA A 109 9.29 -5.61 -1.42
C ALA A 109 10.27 -5.35 -2.57
N HIS A 110 10.35 -4.11 -3.07
CA HIS A 110 11.25 -3.75 -4.16
C HIS A 110 12.68 -3.40 -3.70
N LEU A 111 12.83 -2.92 -2.47
CA LEU A 111 14.13 -2.45 -1.97
C LEU A 111 15.16 -3.58 -1.95
N THR A 112 14.77 -4.78 -1.57
CA THR A 112 15.68 -5.94 -1.59
C THR A 112 16.17 -6.26 -3.00
N ASP A 113 15.28 -6.26 -3.99
CA ASP A 113 15.63 -6.58 -5.40
C ASP A 113 16.49 -5.50 -6.06
N CYS A 114 16.31 -4.22 -5.68
CA CYS A 114 17.08 -3.12 -6.23
C CYS A 114 18.50 -3.00 -5.62
N TYR A 115 18.65 -3.30 -4.34
CA TYR A 115 19.89 -3.02 -3.60
C TYR A 115 20.75 -4.27 -3.35
N LEU A 116 20.18 -5.46 -3.39
CA LEU A 116 20.98 -6.68 -3.30
C LEU A 116 21.39 -7.14 -4.71
N PRO A 117 22.67 -7.49 -4.92
CA PRO A 117 23.09 -8.10 -6.16
C PRO A 117 22.33 -9.43 -6.35
N SER A 118 21.74 -9.62 -7.52
CA SER A 118 21.18 -10.92 -7.88
C SER A 118 22.31 -11.94 -7.84
N PHE A 119 22.14 -13.03 -7.08
CA PHE A 119 23.03 -14.19 -7.13
C PHE A 119 22.80 -14.93 -8.46
N ALA A 120 22.96 -14.24 -9.59
CA ALA A 120 23.06 -14.90 -10.87
C ALA A 120 24.28 -15.82 -10.80
N HIS A 121 24.04 -17.11 -11.03
CA HIS A 121 25.01 -18.19 -10.96
C HIS A 121 26.40 -17.72 -11.35
N VAL A 122 27.35 -17.85 -10.43
CA VAL A 122 28.77 -17.86 -10.78
C VAL A 122 28.93 -19.08 -11.68
N GLU A 123 28.86 -18.88 -13.00
CA GLU A 123 29.37 -19.82 -13.97
C GLU A 123 30.81 -20.11 -13.56
N HIS A 124 31.05 -21.29 -12.99
CA HIS A 124 32.40 -21.81 -12.85
C HIS A 124 32.88 -22.10 -14.27
N GLY A 125 33.44 -21.05 -14.91
CA GLY A 125 34.17 -21.15 -16.16
C GLY A 125 35.29 -22.16 -15.97
N ASN A 126 35.07 -23.36 -16.51
CA ASN A 126 36.05 -24.42 -16.48
C ASN A 126 37.29 -23.94 -17.25
N GLY A 127 38.44 -23.91 -16.56
CA GLY A 127 39.68 -23.35 -17.08
C GLY A 127 40.17 -24.05 -18.35
N GLY A 128 40.50 -23.26 -19.36
CA GLY A 128 41.32 -23.65 -20.50
C GLY A 128 42.32 -22.51 -20.80
N PRO A 129 43.60 -22.82 -21.11
CA PRO A 129 44.62 -21.79 -21.28
C PRO A 129 44.39 -20.98 -22.57
N PRO A 130 44.94 -19.77 -22.69
CA PRO A 130 44.67 -18.90 -23.81
C PRO A 130 45.33 -19.48 -25.07
N LYS A 131 44.55 -19.68 -26.13
CA LYS A 131 45.11 -19.89 -27.47
C LYS A 131 45.46 -18.52 -28.04
N SER A 132 46.75 -18.29 -28.24
CA SER A 132 47.25 -17.36 -29.24
C SER A 132 46.75 -17.81 -30.60
N ASP A 133 46.28 -16.87 -31.43
CA ASP A 133 46.81 -16.70 -32.79
C ASP A 133 46.20 -15.45 -33.44
N SER A 134 46.97 -14.94 -34.39
CA SER A 134 47.06 -13.57 -34.88
C SER A 134 46.13 -13.25 -36.06
N HIS A 135 46.03 -11.93 -36.29
CA HIS A 135 45.78 -11.22 -37.56
C HIS A 135 44.41 -10.55 -37.81
N SER A 136 44.50 -9.20 -37.75
CA SER A 136 44.13 -8.23 -38.79
C SER A 136 42.72 -7.60 -38.81
N THR A 137 42.80 -6.26 -38.65
CA THR A 137 42.13 -5.18 -39.39
C THR A 137 40.71 -4.68 -39.05
N GLU A 138 40.72 -3.37 -38.77
CA GLU A 138 39.80 -2.31 -39.23
C GLU A 138 38.59 -1.85 -38.38
N ASN A 139 38.75 -0.59 -37.89
CA ASN A 139 37.82 0.53 -37.87
C ASN A 139 36.35 0.32 -37.43
N SER A 140 35.91 1.08 -36.41
CA SER A 140 35.20 2.35 -36.67
C SER A 140 34.85 3.08 -35.37
N VAL A 141 35.07 4.39 -35.42
CA VAL A 141 34.90 5.39 -34.37
C VAL A 141 33.43 5.82 -34.26
N ARG A 142 32.94 5.99 -33.02
CA ARG A 142 31.99 7.03 -32.50
C ARG A 142 31.36 6.47 -31.22
N GLY A 143 31.60 6.96 -30.01
CA GLY A 143 31.75 8.35 -29.59
C GLY A 143 30.37 8.91 -29.22
N VAL A 144 29.90 8.70 -27.98
CA VAL A 144 28.92 9.59 -27.35
C VAL A 144 29.31 9.79 -25.89
N ALA A 145 29.62 11.05 -25.60
CA ALA A 145 30.12 11.55 -24.34
C ALA A 145 29.01 11.76 -23.32
N SER A 146 29.40 11.64 -22.05
CA SER A 146 28.73 12.16 -20.86
C SER A 146 28.28 13.61 -21.00
N LYS A 147 27.21 13.97 -20.30
CA LYS A 147 27.17 15.15 -19.42
C LYS A 147 25.99 15.08 -18.44
N ASN A 148 26.33 15.22 -17.17
CA ASN A 148 25.45 15.47 -16.03
C ASN A 148 25.23 16.99 -15.84
N ALA A 149 24.31 17.32 -14.91
CA ALA A 149 24.08 18.62 -14.24
C ALA A 149 23.20 19.64 -15.00
N GLN A 150 22.29 20.42 -14.39
CA GLN A 150 21.84 20.59 -13.00
C GLN A 150 20.53 21.44 -12.95
N ASP A 151 19.85 21.40 -11.80
CA ASP A 151 18.97 22.43 -11.19
C ASP A 151 17.65 22.83 -11.90
N GLY A 152 16.47 22.74 -11.26
CA GLY A 152 16.01 23.59 -10.14
C GLY A 152 14.95 24.57 -10.69
N ALA A 153 13.64 24.31 -10.52
CA ALA A 153 12.72 25.02 -9.59
C ALA A 153 12.48 26.52 -10.01
N VAL A 154 11.30 27.15 -10.13
CA VAL A 154 9.98 27.13 -9.45
C VAL A 154 9.01 28.08 -10.22
N ALA A 155 7.71 27.75 -10.26
CA ALA A 155 6.48 28.60 -10.39
C ALA A 155 6.36 29.59 -11.59
N ASN A 156 5.19 30.07 -12.04
CA ASN A 156 3.86 30.21 -11.46
C ASN A 156 2.81 30.33 -12.59
N SER A 157 1.60 29.91 -12.26
CA SER A 157 0.30 30.15 -12.92
C SER A 157 -0.03 31.63 -13.23
N GLY A 158 -0.89 31.87 -14.23
CA GLY A 158 -1.53 33.17 -14.46
C GLY A 158 -2.29 33.29 -15.80
N MET A 159 -3.61 33.19 -15.72
CA MET A 159 -4.65 33.14 -16.76
C MET A 159 -4.87 34.49 -17.51
N PRO A 160 -5.42 34.53 -18.74
CA PRO A 160 -5.62 35.76 -19.52
C PRO A 160 -6.89 36.54 -19.11
N LYS A 161 -6.82 37.88 -19.13
CA LYS A 161 -7.96 38.80 -18.98
C LYS A 161 -8.63 39.04 -20.33
N SER A 162 -9.95 38.98 -20.35
CA SER A 162 -10.83 39.40 -21.45
C SER A 162 -11.37 40.81 -21.17
N ASP A 163 -11.13 41.73 -22.11
CA ASP A 163 -11.82 43.02 -22.22
C ASP A 163 -13.14 42.85 -22.97
N HIS A 164 -14.22 43.48 -22.51
CA HIS A 164 -14.99 44.44 -23.33
C HIS A 164 -16.22 44.98 -22.59
N ILE A 165 -16.25 46.33 -22.53
CA ILE A 165 -17.37 47.28 -22.73
C ILE A 165 -18.66 47.05 -21.94
#